data_AF-R4UC59-F1
#
_entry.id   AF-R4UC59-F1
#
_cell.length_a   1.000
_cell.length_b   1.000
_cell.length_c   1.000
_cell.angle_alpha   90.00
_cell.angle_beta   90.00
_cell.angle_gamma   90.00
#
_symmetry.space_group_name_H-M   'P 1'
#
loop_
_entity.id
_entity.type
_entity.pdbx_description
1 polymer ?
#
loop_
_entity_poly.entity_id
_entity_poly.type
_entity_poly.pdbx_seq_one_letter_code
_entity_poly.pdbx_strand_id
1 'polypeptide(L)'
;MKKLLSFLGAIVLTFPIVNTAIACEGTGWGVNPTPPTPPNPEPEKDIEYYQKLYEAKQKDYLKTKAEIDELKSPETIKELCGGVTICADLQELIDLTTIELYRYNVIMDDCLYQILYLENNKNITNPEAKVKAAGILTDELTTLTTIKLIMKLYPDNYKEKDLNEVNDQISKVQQLISELSKE
;
A
#
# COMPACT_ATOMS: atom_id res chain seq x y z
N MET A 1 -15.66 -8.17 -30.98
CA MET A 1 -16.26 -7.34 -29.91
C MET A 1 -15.20 -6.34 -29.46
N LYS A 2 -15.34 -5.07 -29.87
CA LYS A 2 -14.30 -4.02 -29.72
C LYS A 2 -14.60 -3.02 -28.59
N LYS A 3 -15.43 -3.39 -27.61
CA LYS A 3 -15.91 -2.46 -26.56
C LYS A 3 -15.33 -2.69 -25.15
N LEU A 4 -14.64 -3.82 -24.90
CA LEU A 4 -14.04 -4.15 -23.59
C LEU A 4 -12.72 -3.40 -23.30
N LEU A 5 -12.02 -2.93 -24.34
CA LEU A 5 -10.80 -2.13 -24.18
C LEU A 5 -11.05 -0.73 -23.58
N SER A 6 -12.30 -0.28 -23.51
CA SER A 6 -12.65 1.04 -22.95
C SER A 6 -12.84 1.03 -21.43
N PHE A 7 -13.10 -0.12 -20.81
CA PHE A 7 -13.26 -0.21 -19.35
C PHE A 7 -11.94 -0.61 -18.66
N LEU A 8 -11.10 -1.40 -19.34
CA LEU A 8 -9.76 -1.77 -18.89
C LEU A 8 -8.75 -0.61 -18.94
N GLY A 9 -9.00 0.42 -19.76
CA GLY A 9 -8.11 1.58 -19.89
C GLY A 9 -8.20 2.62 -18.78
N ALA A 10 -9.18 2.53 -17.87
CA ALA A 10 -9.45 3.57 -16.87
C ALA A 10 -8.90 3.25 -15.47
N ILE A 11 -8.56 1.99 -15.18
CA ILE A 11 -8.12 1.57 -13.82
C ILE A 11 -6.59 1.59 -13.67
N VAL A 12 -5.82 1.73 -14.76
CA VAL A 12 -4.37 1.53 -14.75
C VAL A 12 -3.53 2.82 -14.66
N LEU A 13 -4.11 4.03 -14.60
CA LEU A 13 -3.31 5.26 -14.79
C LEU A 13 -3.58 6.47 -13.88
N THR A 14 -3.99 6.28 -12.63
CA THR A 14 -3.92 7.33 -11.58
C THR A 14 -3.89 6.62 -10.22
N PHE A 15 -2.82 6.51 -9.46
CA PHE A 15 -1.95 7.55 -8.95
C PHE A 15 -0.55 6.99 -8.64
N PRO A 16 0.52 7.78 -8.81
CA PRO A 16 1.75 7.52 -8.10
C PRO A 16 1.53 7.88 -6.63
N ILE A 17 1.26 6.92 -5.74
CA ILE A 17 1.58 7.12 -4.31
C ILE A 17 3.08 6.87 -4.16
N VAL A 18 3.86 7.72 -4.82
CA VAL A 18 5.24 7.95 -4.45
C VAL A 18 5.12 8.88 -3.25
N ASN A 19 5.02 8.31 -2.05
CA ASN A 19 5.47 9.05 -0.88
C ASN A 19 6.97 9.20 -1.06
N THR A 20 7.33 10.33 -1.64
CA THR A 20 8.69 10.84 -1.77
C THR A 20 9.27 11.02 -0.37
N ALA A 21 9.78 9.94 0.21
CA ALA A 21 10.94 10.02 1.09
C ALA A 21 12.19 9.90 0.20
N ILE A 22 12.35 10.86 -0.72
CA ILE A 22 13.62 11.12 -1.38
C ILE A 22 14.02 12.50 -0.89
N ALA A 23 14.75 12.51 0.23
CA ALA A 23 15.64 13.62 0.50
C ALA A 23 16.73 13.60 -0.58
N CYS A 24 16.99 14.78 -1.12
CA CYS A 24 18.10 15.18 -2.00
C CYS A 24 17.88 15.09 -3.53
N GLU A 25 17.63 16.28 -4.07
CA GLU A 25 18.06 16.81 -5.37
C GLU A 25 17.27 16.38 -6.62
N GLY A 26 16.36 17.28 -7.02
CA GLY A 26 15.67 17.22 -8.30
C GLY A 26 16.61 17.49 -9.48
N THR A 27 16.48 16.67 -10.52
CA THR A 27 16.98 17.00 -11.86
C THR A 27 15.83 17.61 -12.66
N GLY A 28 15.66 18.93 -12.50
CA GLY A 28 14.75 19.73 -13.31
C GLY A 28 15.33 19.98 -14.71
N TRP A 29 14.58 19.59 -15.73
CA TRP A 29 14.82 19.96 -17.12
C TRP A 29 14.55 21.47 -17.31
N GLY A 30 15.49 22.16 -17.95
CA GLY A 30 15.41 23.47 -18.61
C GLY A 30 14.22 24.38 -18.27
N VAL A 31 14.40 25.25 -17.27
CA VAL A 31 13.76 26.57 -17.16
C VAL A 31 14.64 27.43 -16.24
N ASN A 32 14.76 28.73 -16.54
CA ASN A 32 15.59 29.69 -15.81
C ASN A 32 15.52 29.49 -14.28
N PRO A 33 16.66 29.51 -13.55
CA PRO A 33 16.66 29.29 -12.12
C PRO A 33 15.98 30.48 -11.44
N THR A 34 14.72 30.29 -11.04
CA THR A 34 14.15 31.02 -9.91
C THR A 34 15.09 30.80 -8.72
N PRO A 35 15.41 31.82 -7.92
CA PRO A 35 16.18 31.63 -6.69
C PRO A 35 15.52 30.51 -5.88
N PRO A 36 16.29 29.55 -5.32
CA PRO A 36 15.72 28.49 -4.52
C PRO A 36 14.97 29.13 -3.34
N THR A 37 13.65 29.01 -3.37
CA THR A 37 12.83 29.27 -2.19
C THR A 37 13.34 28.32 -1.11
N PRO A 38 13.58 28.77 0.13
CA PRO A 38 13.86 27.86 1.24
C PRO A 38 12.79 26.77 1.25
N PRO A 39 13.15 25.48 1.45
CA PRO A 39 12.14 24.46 1.61
C PRO A 39 11.21 24.92 2.73
N ASN A 40 9.92 25.07 2.42
CA ASN A 40 8.93 25.23 3.47
C ASN A 40 9.12 24.01 4.40
N PRO A 41 9.26 24.21 5.72
CA PRO A 41 9.34 23.08 6.62
C PRO A 41 8.10 22.22 6.38
N GLU A 42 8.32 20.94 6.08
CA GLU A 42 7.21 20.01 6.00
C GLU A 42 6.45 20.07 7.34
N PRO A 43 5.11 20.14 7.32
CA PRO A 43 4.34 20.11 8.56
C PRO A 43 4.71 18.85 9.33
N GLU A 44 4.98 19.00 10.64
CA GLU A 44 5.32 17.86 11.50
C GLU A 44 4.17 16.84 11.44
N LYS A 45 4.52 15.58 11.11
CA LYS A 45 3.56 14.47 11.09
C LYS A 45 3.30 14.05 12.53
N ASP A 46 2.18 14.50 13.07
CA ASP A 46 1.73 14.21 14.43
C ASP A 46 0.66 13.11 14.46
N ILE A 47 0.15 12.82 15.66
CA ILE A 47 -0.89 11.79 15.86
C ILE A 47 -2.15 12.11 15.04
N GLU A 48 -2.56 13.38 14.98
CA GLU A 48 -3.77 13.80 14.25
C GLU A 48 -3.61 13.57 12.74
N TYR A 49 -2.42 13.83 12.20
CA TYR A 49 -2.09 13.52 10.81
C TYR A 49 -2.29 12.03 10.51
N TYR A 50 -1.71 11.14 11.32
CA TYR A 50 -1.81 9.69 11.11
C TYR A 50 -3.22 9.16 11.32
N GLN A 51 -3.98 9.71 12.27
CA GLN A 51 -5.40 9.37 12.46
C GLN A 51 -6.24 9.72 11.22
N LYS A 52 -6.07 10.93 10.67
CA LYS A 52 -6.79 11.34 9.44
C LYS A 52 -6.39 10.49 8.24
N LEU A 53 -5.12 10.15 8.11
CA LEU A 53 -4.64 9.29 7.03
C LEU A 53 -5.24 7.88 7.17
N TYR A 54 -5.23 7.30 8.37
CA TYR A 54 -5.85 6.01 8.65
C TYR A 54 -7.33 6.01 8.26
N GLU A 55 -8.11 6.99 8.71
CA GLU A 55 -9.54 7.08 8.38
C GLU A 55 -9.81 7.22 6.88
N ALA A 56 -8.96 7.98 6.16
CA ALA A 56 -9.06 8.10 4.72
C ALA A 56 -8.79 6.74 4.04
N LYS A 57 -7.74 6.02 4.47
CA LYS A 57 -7.38 4.71 3.89
C LYS A 57 -8.33 3.60 4.27
N GLN A 58 -8.96 3.68 5.43
CA GLN A 58 -10.03 2.75 5.81
C GLN A 58 -11.25 2.88 4.88
N LYS A 59 -11.59 4.10 4.45
CA LYS A 59 -12.67 4.31 3.46
C LYS A 59 -12.30 3.72 2.09
N ASP A 60 -11.09 3.98 1.62
CA ASP A 60 -10.57 3.42 0.37
C ASP A 60 -10.53 1.87 0.42
N TYR A 61 -10.11 1.31 1.55
CA TYR A 61 -10.10 -0.13 1.82
C TYR A 61 -11.50 -0.74 1.73
N LEU A 62 -12.48 -0.16 2.44
CA LEU A 62 -13.85 -0.69 2.46
C LEU A 62 -14.50 -0.65 1.08
N LYS A 63 -14.23 0.41 0.31
CA LYS A 63 -14.69 0.52 -1.07
C LYS A 63 -14.08 -0.58 -1.94
N THR A 64 -12.76 -0.73 -1.92
CA THR A 64 -12.04 -1.73 -2.72
C THR A 64 -12.45 -3.16 -2.34
N LYS A 65 -12.70 -3.40 -1.05
CA LYS A 65 -13.22 -4.68 -0.56
C LYS A 65 -14.59 -4.99 -1.16
N ALA A 66 -15.49 -4.01 -1.18
CA ALA A 66 -16.81 -4.19 -1.78
C ALA A 66 -16.72 -4.49 -3.29
N GLU A 67 -15.79 -3.84 -4.00
CA GLU A 67 -15.52 -4.14 -5.43
C GLU A 67 -15.04 -5.59 -5.62
N ILE A 68 -14.13 -6.09 -4.77
CA ILE A 68 -13.68 -7.49 -4.81
C ILE A 68 -14.82 -8.46 -4.50
N ASP A 69 -15.66 -8.14 -3.52
CA ASP A 69 -16.82 -8.96 -3.16
C ASP A 69 -17.84 -9.02 -4.30
N GLU A 70 -18.05 -7.91 -5.03
CA GLU A 70 -18.87 -7.86 -6.24
C GLU A 70 -18.27 -8.72 -7.36
N LEU A 71 -16.96 -8.61 -7.63
CA LEU A 71 -16.27 -9.45 -8.61
C LEU A 71 -16.38 -10.95 -8.31
N LYS A 72 -16.48 -11.32 -7.03
CA LYS A 72 -16.66 -12.71 -6.57
C LYS A 72 -18.12 -13.16 -6.53
N SER A 73 -19.07 -12.29 -6.83
CA SER A 73 -20.50 -12.64 -6.83
C SER A 73 -20.84 -13.67 -7.91
N PRO A 74 -21.76 -14.62 -7.66
CA PRO A 74 -22.20 -15.59 -8.66
C PRO A 74 -22.73 -14.93 -9.95
N GLU A 75 -23.37 -13.77 -9.82
CA GLU A 75 -23.90 -12.98 -10.93
C GLU A 75 -22.77 -12.51 -11.85
N THR A 76 -21.73 -11.89 -11.27
CA THR A 76 -20.57 -11.38 -12.03
C THR A 76 -19.76 -12.53 -12.63
N ILE A 77 -19.59 -13.63 -11.90
CA ILE A 77 -18.91 -14.84 -12.41
C ILE A 77 -19.67 -15.39 -13.63
N LYS A 78 -21.01 -15.47 -13.55
CA LYS A 78 -21.82 -15.95 -14.67
C LYS A 78 -21.76 -15.02 -15.87
N GLU A 79 -21.79 -13.71 -15.64
CA GLU A 79 -21.71 -12.72 -16.69
C GLU A 79 -20.35 -12.72 -17.39
N LEU A 80 -19.25 -12.68 -16.64
CA LEU A 80 -17.91 -12.51 -17.17
C LEU A 80 -17.25 -13.83 -17.59
N CYS A 81 -17.52 -14.93 -16.89
CA CYS A 81 -16.90 -16.23 -17.15
C CYS A 81 -17.85 -17.23 -17.84
N GLY A 82 -19.12 -16.90 -18.04
CA GLY A 82 -20.09 -17.76 -18.73
C GLY A 82 -20.47 -19.03 -17.97
N GLY A 83 -20.21 -19.10 -16.66
CA GLY A 83 -20.39 -20.29 -15.84
C GLY A 83 -20.61 -19.98 -14.36
N VAL A 84 -20.30 -20.95 -13.48
CA VAL A 84 -20.39 -20.78 -12.03
C VAL A 84 -19.02 -20.78 -11.34
N THR A 85 -17.96 -20.88 -12.13
CA THR A 85 -16.57 -20.92 -11.68
C THR A 85 -15.84 -19.67 -12.15
N ILE A 86 -15.01 -19.10 -11.28
CA ILE A 86 -14.12 -18.00 -11.64
C ILE A 86 -13.15 -18.47 -12.73
N CYS A 87 -13.12 -17.75 -13.84
CA CYS A 87 -12.20 -17.94 -14.94
C CYS A 87 -10.88 -17.22 -14.67
N ALA A 88 -9.81 -17.59 -15.39
CA ALA A 88 -8.47 -17.05 -15.18
C ALA A 88 -8.42 -15.52 -15.24
N ASP A 89 -9.04 -14.91 -16.26
CA ASP A 89 -9.05 -13.45 -16.44
C ASP A 89 -9.72 -12.72 -15.25
N LEU A 90 -10.80 -13.28 -14.70
CA LEU A 90 -11.47 -12.72 -13.53
C LEU A 90 -10.66 -12.94 -12.24
N GLN A 91 -9.98 -14.08 -12.12
CA GLN A 91 -9.08 -14.34 -10.99
C GLN A 91 -7.91 -13.36 -10.99
N GLU A 92 -7.30 -13.10 -12.14
CA GLU A 92 -6.25 -12.09 -12.29
C GLU A 92 -6.76 -10.71 -11.87
N LEU A 93 -7.93 -10.28 -12.34
CA LEU A 93 -8.51 -9.01 -11.93
C LEU A 93 -8.74 -8.92 -10.41
N ILE A 94 -9.27 -9.98 -9.79
CA ILE A 94 -9.48 -10.06 -8.34
C ILE A 94 -8.14 -9.93 -7.60
N ASP A 95 -7.11 -10.63 -8.07
CA ASP A 95 -5.79 -10.65 -7.44
C ASP A 95 -5.09 -9.28 -7.55
N LEU A 96 -5.17 -8.64 -8.72
CA LEU A 96 -4.65 -7.28 -8.93
C LEU A 96 -5.38 -6.25 -8.06
N THR A 97 -6.71 -6.37 -7.94
CA THR A 97 -7.50 -5.51 -7.04
C THR A 97 -7.17 -5.79 -5.56
N THR A 98 -6.87 -7.05 -5.23
CA THR A 98 -6.47 -7.45 -3.87
C THR A 98 -5.12 -6.83 -3.47
N ILE A 99 -4.17 -6.67 -4.40
CA ILE A 99 -2.93 -5.93 -4.13
C ILE A 99 -3.23 -4.50 -3.68
N GLU A 100 -4.17 -3.81 -4.33
CA GLU A 100 -4.52 -2.43 -3.97
C GLU A 100 -5.19 -2.37 -2.58
N LEU A 101 -6.10 -3.31 -2.29
CA LEU A 101 -6.67 -3.47 -0.96
C LEU A 101 -5.57 -3.66 0.11
N TYR A 102 -4.57 -4.49 -0.17
CA TYR A 102 -3.46 -4.75 0.73
C TYR A 102 -2.50 -3.56 0.89
N ARG A 103 -2.33 -2.72 -0.14
CA ARG A 103 -1.58 -1.47 0.00
C ARG A 103 -2.25 -0.52 0.99
N TYR A 104 -3.58 -0.45 1.00
CA TYR A 104 -4.29 0.33 2.02
C TYR A 104 -4.07 -0.23 3.43
N ASN A 105 -4.07 -1.55 3.59
CA ASN A 105 -3.73 -2.17 4.88
C ASN A 105 -2.33 -1.82 5.35
N VAL A 106 -1.31 -1.94 4.48
CA VAL A 106 0.08 -1.56 4.82
C VAL A 106 0.16 -0.11 5.31
N ILE A 107 -0.54 0.81 4.65
CA ILE A 107 -0.57 2.22 5.08
C ILE A 107 -1.28 2.37 6.43
N MET A 108 -2.39 1.66 6.64
CA MET A 108 -3.11 1.69 7.91
C MET A 108 -2.27 1.12 9.06
N ASP A 109 -1.54 0.04 8.83
CA ASP A 109 -0.63 -0.57 9.81
C ASP A 109 0.53 0.38 10.15
N ASP A 110 1.16 1.02 9.15
CA ASP A 110 2.17 2.07 9.39
C ASP A 110 1.56 3.21 10.22
N CYS A 111 0.35 3.70 9.90
CA CYS A 111 -0.31 4.74 10.69
C CYS A 111 -0.48 4.32 12.16
N LEU A 112 -0.93 3.09 12.43
CA LEU A 112 -1.08 2.57 13.79
C LEU A 112 0.28 2.48 14.51
N TYR A 113 1.32 2.04 13.82
CA TYR A 113 2.68 2.00 14.36
C TYR A 113 3.20 3.40 14.69
N GLN A 114 3.05 4.37 13.79
CA GLN A 114 3.51 5.75 13.99
C GLN A 114 2.76 6.44 15.13
N ILE A 115 1.45 6.22 15.26
CA ILE A 115 0.66 6.70 16.41
C ILE A 115 1.24 6.15 17.71
N LEU A 116 1.44 4.82 17.78
CA LEU A 116 2.00 4.17 18.96
C LEU A 116 3.41 4.68 19.28
N TYR A 117 4.24 4.90 18.26
CA TYR A 117 5.58 5.45 18.39
C TYR A 117 5.55 6.87 18.98
N LEU A 118 4.67 7.73 18.49
CA LEU A 118 4.48 9.10 18.98
C LEU A 118 3.91 9.14 20.41
N GLU A 119 2.92 8.31 20.72
CA GLU A 119 2.36 8.18 22.08
C GLU A 119 3.40 7.75 23.11
N ASN A 120 4.44 7.03 22.67
CA ASN A 120 5.57 6.60 23.50
C ASN A 120 6.78 7.55 23.38
N ASN A 121 6.55 8.84 23.09
CA ASN A 121 7.62 9.86 22.97
C ASN A 121 8.71 9.47 21.97
N LYS A 122 8.33 8.88 20.83
CA LYS A 122 9.25 8.44 19.78
C LYS A 122 10.22 7.33 20.28
N ASN A 123 9.80 6.53 21.27
CA ASN A 123 10.59 5.43 21.81
C ASN A 123 9.74 4.31 22.46
N ILE A 124 9.58 3.17 21.78
CA ILE A 124 8.76 2.04 22.26
C ILE A 124 9.60 1.11 23.14
N THR A 125 9.67 1.40 24.45
CA THR A 125 10.39 0.57 25.44
C THR A 125 9.46 -0.21 26.36
N ASN A 126 8.23 0.28 26.58
CA ASN A 126 7.24 -0.38 27.43
C ASN A 126 6.88 -1.78 26.86
N PRO A 127 6.87 -2.85 27.69
CA PRO A 127 6.55 -4.21 27.24
C PRO A 127 5.20 -4.36 26.52
N GLU A 128 4.14 -3.71 27.00
CA GLU A 128 2.81 -3.77 26.37
C GLU A 128 2.83 -3.08 25.00
N ALA A 129 3.50 -1.92 24.90
CA ALA A 129 3.65 -1.20 23.64
C ALA A 129 4.52 -2.00 22.65
N LYS A 130 5.57 -2.68 23.12
CA LYS A 130 6.39 -3.59 22.29
C LYS A 130 5.54 -4.72 21.70
N VAL A 131 4.67 -5.35 22.49
CA VAL A 131 3.77 -6.42 22.01
C VAL A 131 2.81 -5.89 20.94
N LYS A 132 2.18 -4.71 21.17
CA LYS A 132 1.30 -4.09 20.19
C LYS A 132 2.03 -3.74 18.89
N ALA A 133 3.19 -3.12 18.99
CA ALA A 133 4.03 -2.76 17.85
C ALA A 133 4.44 -4.01 17.05
N ALA A 134 4.86 -5.08 17.72
CA ALA A 134 5.22 -6.33 17.07
C ALA A 134 4.04 -6.97 16.33
N GLY A 135 2.82 -6.89 16.89
CA GLY A 135 1.59 -7.34 16.23
C GLY A 135 1.35 -6.60 14.92
N ILE A 136 1.32 -5.26 14.98
CA ILE A 136 1.11 -4.39 13.80
C ILE A 136 2.13 -4.70 12.70
N LEU A 137 3.42 -4.75 13.04
CA LEU A 137 4.47 -5.02 12.07
C LEU A 137 4.42 -6.45 11.50
N THR A 138 3.94 -7.42 12.26
CA THR A 138 3.77 -8.80 11.77
C THR A 138 2.63 -8.89 10.76
N ASP A 139 1.53 -8.17 11.00
CA ASP A 139 0.41 -8.07 10.08
C ASP A 139 0.82 -7.36 8.78
N GLU A 140 1.58 -6.26 8.89
CA GLU A 140 2.15 -5.55 7.74
C GLU A 140 3.09 -6.45 6.92
N LEU A 141 4.01 -7.18 7.58
CA LEU A 141 4.93 -8.11 6.92
C LEU A 141 4.20 -9.23 6.18
N THR A 142 3.14 -9.77 6.77
CA THR A 142 2.30 -10.79 6.16
C THR A 142 1.61 -10.25 4.91
N THR A 143 1.09 -9.03 5.00
CA THR A 143 0.42 -8.33 3.90
C THR A 143 1.38 -8.05 2.74
N LEU A 144 2.57 -7.50 3.02
CA LEU A 144 3.62 -7.24 2.02
C LEU A 144 4.11 -8.53 1.34
N THR A 145 4.26 -9.61 2.12
CA THR A 145 4.64 -10.92 1.58
C THR A 145 3.57 -11.44 0.63
N THR A 146 2.29 -11.23 0.94
CA THR A 146 1.18 -11.62 0.08
C THR A 146 1.14 -10.79 -1.20
N ILE A 147 1.33 -9.46 -1.11
CA ILE A 147 1.49 -8.59 -2.30
C ILE A 147 2.60 -9.12 -3.20
N LYS A 148 3.78 -9.40 -2.64
CA LYS A 148 4.92 -9.93 -3.39
C LYS A 148 4.61 -11.26 -4.09
N LEU A 149 3.87 -12.16 -3.43
CA LEU A 149 3.46 -13.43 -4.03
C LEU A 149 2.53 -13.20 -5.22
N ILE A 150 1.53 -12.33 -5.09
CA ILE A 150 0.60 -12.02 -6.18
C ILE A 150 1.33 -11.35 -7.34
N MET A 151 2.22 -10.38 -7.09
CA MET A 151 3.00 -9.72 -8.14
C MET A 151 3.85 -10.70 -8.96
N LYS A 152 4.33 -11.78 -8.33
CA LYS A 152 5.07 -12.86 -9.02
C LYS A 152 4.19 -13.77 -9.87
N LEU A 153 2.89 -13.87 -9.56
CA LEU A 153 1.95 -14.62 -10.38
C LEU A 153 1.64 -13.87 -11.69
N TYR A 154 1.69 -12.54 -11.67
CA TYR A 154 1.33 -11.68 -12.80
C TYR A 154 2.47 -10.73 -13.20
N PRO A 155 3.64 -11.26 -13.63
CA PRO A 155 4.84 -10.45 -13.87
C PRO A 155 4.67 -9.40 -14.98
N ASP A 156 3.77 -9.61 -15.94
CA ASP A 156 3.52 -8.66 -17.03
C ASP A 156 2.85 -7.36 -16.55
N ASN A 157 2.22 -7.38 -15.37
CA ASN A 157 1.56 -6.21 -14.79
C ASN A 157 2.50 -5.35 -13.93
N TYR A 158 3.72 -5.82 -13.65
CA TYR A 158 4.64 -5.15 -12.72
C TYR A 158 6.04 -5.02 -13.30
N LYS A 159 6.68 -3.88 -13.04
CA LYS A 159 8.09 -3.69 -13.36
C LYS A 159 8.94 -4.26 -12.24
N GLU A 160 10.18 -4.62 -12.57
CA GLU A 160 11.17 -5.09 -11.58
C GLU A 160 11.32 -4.12 -10.40
N LYS A 161 11.29 -2.81 -10.68
CA LYS A 161 11.34 -1.77 -9.64
C LYS A 161 10.20 -1.88 -8.61
N ASP A 162 9.00 -2.29 -9.04
CA ASP A 162 7.83 -2.36 -8.16
C ASP A 162 8.01 -3.53 -7.17
N LEU A 163 8.55 -4.66 -7.64
CA LEU A 163 8.91 -5.78 -6.75
C LEU A 163 10.04 -5.41 -5.79
N ASN A 164 11.02 -4.61 -6.25
CA ASN A 164 12.12 -4.15 -5.39
C ASN A 164 11.62 -3.22 -4.29
N GLU A 165 10.68 -2.32 -4.58
CA GLU A 165 10.04 -1.46 -3.57
C GLU A 165 9.35 -2.29 -2.48
N VAL A 166 8.63 -3.35 -2.85
CA VAL A 166 8.00 -4.27 -1.87
C VAL A 166 9.05 -5.05 -1.06
N ASN A 167 10.14 -5.49 -1.70
CA ASN A 167 11.23 -6.17 -0.99
C ASN A 167 11.89 -5.25 0.05
N ASP A 168 12.14 -3.98 -0.32
CA ASP A 168 12.74 -2.99 0.58
C ASP A 168 11.82 -2.71 1.77
N GLN A 169 10.51 -2.62 1.56
CA GLN A 169 9.53 -2.49 2.65
C GLN A 169 9.55 -3.70 3.57
N ILE A 170 9.54 -4.92 3.03
CA ILE A 170 9.66 -6.17 3.81
C ILE A 170 10.91 -6.14 4.69
N SER A 171 12.07 -5.77 4.14
CA SER A 171 13.32 -5.71 4.89
C SER A 171 13.29 -4.66 6.00
N LYS A 172 12.68 -3.49 5.77
CA LYS A 172 12.51 -2.45 6.79
C LYS A 172 11.62 -2.93 7.93
N VAL A 173 10.48 -3.56 7.64
CA VAL A 173 9.57 -4.09 8.65
C VAL A 173 10.25 -5.19 9.48
N GLN A 174 10.99 -6.10 8.84
CA GLN A 174 11.79 -7.12 9.53
C GLN A 174 12.85 -6.52 10.45
N GLN A 175 13.50 -5.44 10.03
CA GLN A 175 14.46 -4.72 10.86
C GLN A 175 13.78 -4.11 12.09
N LEU A 176 12.64 -3.44 11.93
CA LEU A 176 11.88 -2.85 13.04
C LEU A 176 11.44 -3.92 14.06
N ILE A 177 10.93 -5.07 13.59
CA ILE A 177 10.59 -6.21 14.46
C ILE A 177 11.81 -6.69 15.26
N SER A 178 12.96 -6.80 14.58
CA SER A 178 14.22 -7.22 15.20
C SER A 178 14.71 -6.22 16.23
N GLU A 179 14.51 -4.92 16.00
CA GLU A 179 14.88 -3.86 16.94
C GLU A 179 13.98 -3.82 18.17
N LEU A 180 12.66 -4.02 18.01
CA LEU A 180 11.73 -4.13 19.13
C LEU A 180 12.06 -5.29 20.08
N SER A 181 12.63 -6.36 19.52
CA SER A 181 13.01 -7.58 20.24
C SER A 181 14.31 -7.46 21.03
N LYS A 182 15.07 -6.37 20.86
CA LYS A 182 16.28 -6.11 21.64
C LYS A 182 15.90 -5.56 23.03
N GLU A 183 16.61 -6.04 24.04
CA GLU A 183 16.47 -5.62 25.45
C GLU A 183 16.95 -4.18 25.68
#